data_AF-A0A9E2H6X5-F1
#
_entry.id   AF-A0A9E2H6X5-F1
#
_cell.length_a   1.000
_cell.length_b   1.000
_cell.length_c   1.000
_cell.angle_alpha   90.00
_cell.angle_beta   90.00
_cell.angle_gamma   90.00
#
_symmetry.space_group_name_H-M   'P 1'
#
loop_
_entity.id
_entity.type
_entity.pdbx_description
1 polymer ?
#
loop_
_entity_poly.entity_id
_entity_poly.type
_entity_poly.pdbx_seq_one_letter_code
_entity_poly.pdbx_strand_id
1 'polypeptide(L)'
;MLKSHSKHSRSKRRGKKKLKVDAKIENLKYVPSLCLKLKTLGIDEFLSGTAFNNAAFILSYNQNTFSISHWVSPKRTRSYPYSRVYDTMDARTRVTIIPFLKDEGKQGDRDFIQWDTVSLMSLLGVYVILGYYKKAVKSSNYQHKITEQEFDYNYLKQRLDELSHYKLDALHWNLNELNKNLLNIAELSKFHYKKISKQTGVEMHGEQGISKRIEVIKDSVDKFQSNSRELASSAQKREYQTIQPKESVIEEKATITIKNYLGGFYYFTVDEVLLNNNSLFLIEKKHSENSLVPSIADIKDGLVKMILYSNFPEVMVAGKFYPHHPTLGLTSKNVREQCHTLSTEEELTSFFSTNNFTNKAAQSLQDLFNEGRKNNIVIFLMDSRTPKLQNEIIGEFLERRKE
;
A
#
# COMPACT_ATOMS: atom_id res chain seq x y z
N MET A 1 52.71 13.28 -35.98
CA MET A 1 51.62 12.47 -36.59
C MET A 1 51.64 11.09 -35.94
N LEU A 2 50.93 10.91 -34.83
CA LEU A 2 50.87 9.64 -34.07
C LEU A 2 49.40 9.38 -33.73
N LYS A 3 48.84 8.31 -34.31
CA LYS A 3 47.50 7.79 -34.00
C LYS A 3 47.62 6.90 -32.76
N SER A 4 47.02 7.30 -31.64
CA SER A 4 46.80 6.42 -30.49
C SER A 4 45.35 5.88 -30.52
N HIS A 5 45.24 4.55 -30.51
CA HIS A 5 44.00 3.82 -30.35
C HIS A 5 43.63 3.81 -28.87
N SER A 6 42.49 4.38 -28.48
CA SER A 6 41.85 4.07 -27.19
C SER A 6 40.67 3.13 -27.42
N LYS A 7 40.85 1.87 -27.01
CA LYS A 7 39.79 0.87 -26.92
C LYS A 7 38.85 1.26 -25.79
N HIS A 8 37.65 1.72 -26.11
CA HIS A 8 36.55 1.75 -25.14
C HIS A 8 36.09 0.31 -24.88
N SER A 9 36.41 -0.22 -23.70
CA SER A 9 35.85 -1.45 -23.17
C SER A 9 34.37 -1.23 -22.84
N ARG A 10 33.49 -1.62 -23.77
CA ARG A 10 32.07 -1.85 -23.44
C ARG A 10 32.00 -3.05 -22.50
N SER A 11 31.89 -2.80 -21.18
CA SER A 11 31.55 -3.85 -20.24
C SER A 11 30.12 -4.31 -20.53
N LYS A 12 30.00 -5.56 -20.98
CA LYS A 12 28.72 -6.25 -21.13
C LYS A 12 28.08 -6.35 -19.75
N ARG A 13 27.00 -5.62 -19.49
CA ARG A 13 26.09 -5.88 -18.36
C ARG A 13 25.56 -7.31 -18.52
N ARG A 14 26.12 -8.26 -17.77
CA ARG A 14 25.50 -9.58 -17.54
C ARG A 14 24.09 -9.32 -16.99
N GLY A 15 23.07 -9.92 -17.60
CA GLY A 15 21.69 -9.80 -17.15
C GLY A 15 21.59 -10.27 -15.69
N LYS A 16 21.19 -9.38 -14.79
CA LYS A 16 20.92 -9.72 -13.38
C LYS A 16 19.82 -10.78 -13.34
N LYS A 17 20.09 -11.88 -12.64
CA LYS A 17 19.16 -13.01 -12.51
C LYS A 17 17.98 -12.54 -11.66
N LYS A 18 16.76 -12.63 -12.17
CA LYS A 18 15.56 -12.18 -11.45
C LYS A 18 15.38 -13.00 -10.17
N LEU A 19 15.48 -12.36 -9.01
CA LEU A 19 15.18 -13.01 -7.73
C LEU A 19 13.66 -13.14 -7.55
N LYS A 20 13.20 -14.37 -7.35
CA LYS A 20 11.79 -14.69 -7.10
C LYS A 20 11.65 -15.30 -5.71
N VAL A 21 10.79 -14.68 -4.91
CA VAL A 21 10.39 -15.12 -3.59
C VAL A 21 8.98 -15.68 -3.68
N ASP A 22 8.76 -16.87 -3.13
CA ASP A 22 7.44 -17.48 -2.97
C ASP A 22 7.17 -17.62 -1.47
N ALA A 23 6.00 -17.17 -1.01
CA ALA A 23 5.63 -17.21 0.40
C ALA A 23 4.20 -17.74 0.57
N LYS A 24 3.92 -18.34 1.73
CA LYS A 24 2.57 -18.73 2.13
C LYS A 24 2.05 -17.80 3.22
N ILE A 25 0.73 -17.67 3.33
CA ILE A 25 0.07 -16.99 4.44
C ILE A 25 -1.16 -17.77 4.89
N GLU A 26 -1.25 -18.02 6.19
CA GLU A 26 -2.30 -18.87 6.77
C GLU A 26 -3.15 -18.09 7.79
N ASN A 27 -2.50 -17.30 8.61
CA ASN A 27 -3.13 -16.45 9.62
C ASN A 27 -2.49 -15.06 9.61
N LEU A 28 -3.15 -14.07 10.20
CA LEU A 28 -2.65 -12.72 10.36
C LEU A 28 -2.82 -12.26 11.81
N LYS A 29 -1.68 -11.98 12.46
CA LYS A 29 -1.61 -11.34 13.77
C LYS A 29 -0.75 -10.10 13.65
N TYR A 30 -1.27 -8.98 14.14
CA TYR A 30 -0.56 -7.72 14.10
C TYR A 30 -1.05 -6.77 15.18
N VAL A 31 -0.13 -6.04 15.80
CA VAL A 31 -0.41 -5.03 16.81
C VAL A 31 0.11 -3.68 16.33
N PRO A 32 -0.74 -2.83 15.73
CA PRO A 32 -0.32 -1.51 15.29
C PRO A 32 -0.08 -0.59 16.49
N SER A 33 0.86 0.34 16.38
CA SER A 33 1.15 1.37 17.39
C SER A 33 1.13 2.79 16.79
N LEU A 34 1.11 2.93 15.46
CA LEU A 34 1.08 4.23 14.78
C LEU A 34 -0.29 4.67 14.24
N CYS A 35 -1.38 3.96 14.57
CA CYS A 35 -2.73 4.35 14.14
C CYS A 35 -3.05 5.79 14.59
N LEU A 36 -3.70 6.56 13.71
CA LEU A 36 -4.21 7.88 14.10
C LEU A 36 -5.38 7.74 15.07
N LYS A 37 -5.48 8.68 16.01
CA LYS A 37 -6.71 8.87 16.77
C LYS A 37 -7.79 9.42 15.83
N LEU A 38 -8.66 8.55 15.36
CA LEU A 38 -9.71 8.89 14.40
C LEU A 38 -10.80 9.76 15.03
N LYS A 39 -11.31 10.74 14.27
CA LYS A 39 -12.45 11.56 14.67
C LYS A 39 -13.74 10.74 14.55
N THR A 40 -14.59 10.78 15.56
CA THR A 40 -15.94 10.22 15.51
C THR A 40 -16.90 11.23 14.87
N LEU A 41 -17.68 10.77 13.91
CA LEU A 41 -18.61 11.56 13.11
C LEU A 41 -19.98 10.88 13.06
N GLY A 42 -21.02 11.68 12.86
CA GLY A 42 -22.40 11.21 12.68
C GLY A 42 -22.77 10.98 11.21
N ILE A 43 -24.01 10.53 11.01
CA ILE A 43 -24.55 10.26 9.69
C ILE A 43 -24.77 11.53 8.85
N ASP A 44 -25.00 12.67 9.50
CA ASP A 44 -25.22 13.95 8.81
C ASP A 44 -23.90 14.47 8.19
N GLU A 45 -22.78 14.35 8.91
CA GLU A 45 -21.45 14.65 8.34
C GLU A 45 -21.08 13.69 7.22
N PHE A 46 -21.52 12.44 7.30
CA PHE A 46 -21.34 11.46 6.24
C PHE A 46 -22.14 11.82 4.98
N LEU A 47 -23.44 12.09 5.12
CA LEU A 47 -24.35 12.38 4.00
C LEU A 47 -24.08 13.74 3.34
N SER A 48 -23.57 14.72 4.11
CA SER A 48 -23.10 16.00 3.57
C SER A 48 -21.77 15.89 2.82
N GLY A 49 -21.04 14.77 2.96
CA GLY A 49 -19.70 14.58 2.40
C GLY A 49 -18.57 15.18 3.24
N THR A 50 -18.87 15.95 4.28
CA THR A 50 -17.85 16.59 5.13
C THR A 50 -16.98 15.59 5.87
N ALA A 51 -17.48 14.38 6.14
CA ALA A 51 -16.69 13.29 6.70
C ALA A 51 -15.47 12.92 5.84
N PHE A 52 -15.61 12.98 4.51
CA PHE A 52 -14.58 12.61 3.53
C PHE A 52 -13.45 13.65 3.39
N ASN A 53 -13.51 14.76 4.14
CA ASN A 53 -12.34 15.61 4.38
C ASN A 53 -11.28 14.91 5.25
N ASN A 54 -11.66 13.83 5.94
CA ASN A 54 -10.77 12.98 6.71
C ASN A 54 -10.48 11.70 5.92
N ALA A 55 -9.21 11.37 5.73
CA ALA A 55 -8.81 10.18 4.99
C ALA A 55 -9.27 8.87 5.66
N ALA A 56 -9.42 8.90 6.99
CA ALA A 56 -10.06 7.89 7.81
C ALA A 56 -10.81 8.55 8.98
N PHE A 57 -11.91 7.95 9.43
CA PHE A 57 -12.76 8.44 10.52
C PHE A 57 -13.57 7.29 11.13
N ILE A 58 -14.14 7.52 12.32
CA ILE A 58 -15.11 6.61 12.94
C ILE A 58 -16.50 7.14 12.63
N LEU A 59 -17.36 6.31 12.03
CA LEU A 59 -18.78 6.60 11.85
C LEU A 59 -19.58 5.89 12.94
N SER A 60 -20.30 6.66 13.76
CA SER A 60 -21.28 6.12 14.70
C SER A 60 -22.68 6.21 14.07
N TYR A 61 -23.30 5.06 13.82
CA TYR A 61 -24.58 5.00 13.10
C TYR A 61 -25.41 3.76 13.51
N ASN A 62 -26.68 3.95 13.88
CA ASN A 62 -27.61 2.88 14.26
C ASN A 62 -27.01 1.85 15.24
N GLN A 63 -26.43 2.32 16.35
CA GLN A 63 -25.73 1.49 17.36
C GLN A 63 -24.50 0.72 16.84
N ASN A 64 -24.15 0.89 15.57
CA ASN A 64 -22.94 0.35 14.98
C ASN A 64 -21.84 1.41 14.98
N THR A 65 -20.60 0.95 14.99
CA THR A 65 -19.42 1.80 14.85
C THR A 65 -18.54 1.22 13.76
N PHE A 66 -18.28 2.01 12.74
CA PHE A 66 -17.42 1.64 11.61
C PHE A 66 -16.18 2.53 11.61
N SER A 67 -15.00 1.94 11.64
CA SER A 67 -13.77 2.68 11.32
C SER A 67 -13.58 2.67 9.82
N ILE A 68 -13.88 3.80 9.19
CA ILE A 68 -13.93 3.97 7.74
C ILE A 68 -12.64 4.63 7.27
N SER A 69 -12.00 4.01 6.28
CA SER A 69 -11.02 4.66 5.41
C SER A 69 -11.64 4.85 4.02
N HIS A 70 -11.17 5.83 3.25
CA HIS A 70 -11.63 5.97 1.86
C HIS A 70 -10.48 6.25 0.89
N TRP A 71 -10.58 5.71 -0.31
CA TRP A 71 -9.58 5.84 -1.36
C TRP A 71 -10.00 6.96 -2.33
N VAL A 72 -9.02 7.72 -2.82
CA VAL A 72 -9.24 8.75 -3.86
C VAL A 72 -9.18 8.14 -5.26
N SER A 73 -8.35 7.13 -5.45
CA SER A 73 -8.21 6.35 -6.69
C SER A 73 -8.26 4.87 -6.32
N PRO A 74 -8.77 3.97 -7.18
CA PRO A 74 -8.66 2.53 -6.93
C PRO A 74 -7.22 1.99 -6.99
N LYS A 75 -6.25 2.80 -7.44
CA LYS A 75 -4.86 2.38 -7.59
C LYS A 75 -4.10 2.45 -6.27
N ARG A 76 -3.52 1.31 -5.87
CA ARG A 76 -2.79 1.09 -4.61
C ARG A 76 -1.59 2.02 -4.38
N THR A 77 -1.00 2.58 -5.43
CA THR A 77 0.22 3.39 -5.35
C THR A 77 -0.06 4.90 -5.39
N ARG A 78 -1.31 5.33 -5.18
CA ARG A 78 -1.72 6.74 -5.35
C ARG A 78 -2.48 7.26 -4.15
N SER A 79 -2.08 8.43 -3.65
CA SER A 79 -2.71 9.10 -2.51
C SER A 79 -2.72 8.26 -1.22
N TYR A 80 -1.68 7.42 -1.05
CA TYR A 80 -1.40 6.63 0.15
C TYR A 80 -2.58 5.78 0.67
N PRO A 81 -3.21 4.94 -0.17
CA PRO A 81 -4.41 4.23 0.24
C PRO A 81 -4.14 3.24 1.37
N TYR A 82 -2.97 2.61 1.39
CA TYR A 82 -2.53 1.74 2.47
C TYR A 82 -2.32 2.47 3.79
N SER A 83 -1.79 3.69 3.78
CA SER A 83 -1.73 4.49 5.02
C SER A 83 -3.11 4.73 5.61
N ARG A 84 -4.12 4.97 4.77
CA ARG A 84 -5.50 5.20 5.23
C ARG A 84 -6.14 3.95 5.82
N VAL A 85 -5.88 2.80 5.21
CA VAL A 85 -6.32 1.50 5.73
C VAL A 85 -5.59 1.16 7.03
N TYR A 86 -4.28 1.43 7.09
CA TYR A 86 -3.48 1.22 8.29
C TYR A 86 -4.06 1.97 9.49
N ASP A 87 -4.52 3.20 9.29
CA ASP A 87 -5.11 4.03 10.35
C ASP A 87 -6.41 3.48 10.97
N THR A 88 -7.00 2.43 10.40
CA THR A 88 -8.15 1.74 10.99
C THR A 88 -7.81 0.37 11.57
N MET A 89 -6.54 -0.05 11.54
CA MET A 89 -6.15 -1.43 11.86
C MET A 89 -6.32 -1.84 13.32
N ASP A 90 -6.36 -0.88 14.24
CA ASP A 90 -6.63 -1.09 15.67
C ASP A 90 -8.12 -1.26 15.99
N ALA A 91 -9.00 -1.02 15.01
CA ALA A 91 -10.44 -1.14 15.18
C ALA A 91 -10.97 -2.54 14.88
N ARG A 92 -12.07 -2.91 15.54
CA ARG A 92 -12.74 -4.21 15.34
C ARG A 92 -13.45 -4.30 13.98
N THR A 93 -14.27 -3.31 13.64
CA THR A 93 -15.03 -3.27 12.39
C THR A 93 -14.43 -2.23 11.46
N ARG A 94 -13.71 -2.71 10.45
CA ARG A 94 -12.91 -1.88 9.54
C ARG A 94 -13.53 -1.88 8.16
N VAL A 95 -13.82 -0.71 7.64
CA VAL A 95 -14.43 -0.53 6.32
C VAL A 95 -13.52 0.34 5.48
N THR A 96 -13.39 0.02 4.20
CA THR A 96 -12.74 0.89 3.23
C THR A 96 -13.65 1.14 2.04
N ILE A 97 -13.81 2.41 1.67
CA ILE A 97 -14.61 2.82 0.52
C ILE A 97 -13.66 3.05 -0.66
N ILE A 98 -13.87 2.32 -1.76
CA ILE A 98 -12.99 2.38 -2.94
C ILE A 98 -13.82 2.72 -4.18
N PRO A 99 -13.45 3.75 -4.97
CA PRO A 99 -14.13 4.02 -6.22
C PRO A 99 -13.82 2.93 -7.26
N PHE A 100 -14.82 2.49 -8.03
CA PHE A 100 -14.60 1.55 -9.12
C PHE A 100 -13.69 2.12 -10.22
N LEU A 101 -13.87 3.39 -10.54
CA LEU A 101 -13.10 4.13 -11.54
C LEU A 101 -12.77 5.50 -10.97
N LYS A 102 -11.52 5.93 -11.20
CA LYS A 102 -11.14 7.34 -11.16
C LYS A 102 -10.65 7.77 -12.54
N ASP A 103 -11.42 8.61 -13.22
CA ASP A 103 -11.02 9.28 -14.47
C ASP A 103 -10.81 10.76 -14.19
N GLU A 104 -9.67 11.31 -14.61
CA GLU A 104 -9.34 12.73 -14.41
C GLU A 104 -9.57 13.58 -15.67
N GLY A 105 -10.08 13.00 -16.76
CA GLY A 105 -10.14 13.63 -18.07
C GLY A 105 -9.09 13.07 -19.03
N LYS A 106 -9.23 13.30 -20.33
CA LYS A 106 -8.42 12.69 -21.40
C LYS A 106 -6.91 12.89 -21.28
N GLN A 107 -6.47 13.97 -20.64
CA GLN A 107 -5.05 14.27 -20.36
C GLN A 107 -4.64 13.96 -18.92
N GLY A 108 -5.58 13.44 -18.14
CA GLY A 108 -5.36 12.97 -16.78
C GLY A 108 -5.16 11.48 -16.71
N ASP A 109 -5.17 10.97 -15.49
CA ASP A 109 -5.08 9.54 -15.27
C ASP A 109 -6.44 8.84 -15.32
N ARG A 110 -6.38 7.53 -15.56
CA ARG A 110 -7.54 6.65 -15.56
C ARG A 110 -7.22 5.35 -14.84
N ASP A 111 -7.73 5.23 -13.62
CA ASP A 111 -7.49 4.10 -12.74
C ASP A 111 -8.78 3.30 -12.53
N PHE A 112 -8.68 1.98 -12.53
CA PHE A 112 -9.81 1.07 -12.28
C PHE A 112 -9.52 0.15 -11.11
N ILE A 113 -10.58 -0.26 -10.42
CA ILE A 113 -10.51 -1.31 -9.41
C ILE A 113 -10.03 -2.63 -10.03
N GLN A 114 -9.27 -3.35 -9.22
CA GLN A 114 -8.70 -4.66 -9.52
C GLN A 114 -9.20 -5.66 -8.48
N TRP A 115 -9.39 -6.91 -8.89
CA TRP A 115 -9.73 -8.01 -7.99
C TRP A 115 -8.72 -8.11 -6.84
N ASP A 116 -7.42 -8.03 -7.16
CA ASP A 116 -6.34 -8.15 -6.20
C ASP A 116 -6.41 -7.09 -5.10
N THR A 117 -6.93 -5.89 -5.40
CA THR A 117 -7.15 -4.83 -4.41
C THR A 117 -8.20 -5.27 -3.38
N VAL A 118 -9.35 -5.75 -3.83
CA VAL A 118 -10.44 -6.19 -2.94
C VAL A 118 -10.04 -7.47 -2.18
N SER A 119 -9.38 -8.40 -2.86
CA SER A 119 -8.87 -9.63 -2.26
C SER A 119 -7.84 -9.37 -1.15
N LEU A 120 -7.00 -8.35 -1.31
CA LEU A 120 -6.07 -7.94 -0.25
C LEU A 120 -6.81 -7.38 0.96
N MET A 121 -7.87 -6.59 0.76
CA MET A 121 -8.69 -6.09 1.87
C MET A 121 -9.37 -7.24 2.61
N SER A 122 -9.85 -8.26 1.89
CA SER A 122 -10.35 -9.49 2.53
C SER A 122 -9.29 -10.17 3.39
N LEU A 123 -8.07 -10.30 2.87
CA LEU A 123 -6.96 -10.89 3.62
C LEU A 123 -6.68 -10.10 4.90
N LEU A 124 -6.67 -8.76 4.84
CA LEU A 124 -6.46 -7.90 6.00
C LEU A 124 -7.69 -7.83 6.94
N GLY A 125 -8.80 -8.48 6.61
CA GLY A 125 -10.04 -8.44 7.38
C GLY A 125 -10.75 -7.08 7.35
N VAL A 126 -10.71 -6.41 6.19
CA VAL A 126 -11.32 -5.10 5.94
C VAL A 126 -12.48 -5.25 4.94
N TYR A 127 -13.66 -4.80 5.34
CA TYR A 127 -14.86 -4.77 4.48
C TYR A 127 -14.69 -3.69 3.41
N VAL A 128 -14.94 -4.02 2.16
CA VAL A 128 -14.87 -3.08 1.03
C VAL A 128 -16.28 -2.64 0.66
N ILE A 129 -16.47 -1.33 0.52
CA ILE A 129 -17.65 -0.77 -0.15
C ILE A 129 -17.19 -0.18 -1.47
N LEU A 130 -17.68 -0.71 -2.58
CA LEU A 130 -17.40 -0.16 -3.91
C LEU A 130 -18.33 1.03 -4.19
N GLY A 131 -17.73 2.17 -4.51
CA GLY A 131 -18.43 3.41 -4.85
C GLY A 131 -18.19 3.87 -6.28
N TYR A 132 -18.94 4.89 -6.69
CA TYR A 132 -18.72 5.64 -7.93
C TYR A 132 -18.75 7.14 -7.63
N TYR A 133 -17.98 7.90 -8.40
CA TYR A 133 -18.03 9.36 -8.35
C TYR A 133 -19.26 9.88 -9.10
N LYS A 134 -20.06 10.70 -8.41
CA LYS A 134 -21.30 11.28 -8.92
C LYS A 134 -21.11 12.69 -9.46
N LYS A 135 -20.20 13.46 -8.84
CA LYS A 135 -19.89 14.85 -9.15
C LYS A 135 -18.38 15.05 -9.24
N ALA A 136 -17.97 16.08 -9.96
CA ALA A 136 -16.62 16.61 -9.98
C ALA A 136 -16.65 18.04 -10.50
N VAL A 137 -15.57 18.79 -10.29
CA VAL A 137 -15.40 20.14 -10.83
C VAL A 137 -14.27 20.17 -11.86
N LYS A 138 -14.31 21.14 -12.78
CA LYS A 138 -13.21 21.39 -13.69
C LYS A 138 -12.01 21.92 -12.92
N SER A 139 -10.81 21.40 -13.19
CA SER A 139 -9.60 21.89 -12.54
C SER A 139 -9.27 23.31 -13.00
N SER A 140 -9.02 24.21 -12.04
CA SER A 140 -8.50 25.56 -12.31
C SER A 140 -7.06 25.54 -12.84
N ASN A 141 -6.27 24.54 -12.42
CA ASN A 141 -4.86 24.40 -12.78
C ASN A 141 -4.64 23.68 -14.12
N TYR A 142 -5.62 22.87 -14.56
CA TYR A 142 -5.50 22.03 -15.75
C TYR A 142 -6.78 22.04 -16.58
N GLN A 143 -6.77 22.76 -17.69
CA GLN A 143 -7.95 23.01 -18.54
C GLN A 143 -8.66 21.73 -19.01
N HIS A 144 -7.93 20.62 -19.16
CA HIS A 144 -8.46 19.34 -19.65
C HIS A 144 -8.59 18.28 -18.55
N LYS A 145 -8.65 18.69 -17.28
CA LYS A 145 -8.85 17.77 -16.16
C LYS A 145 -10.01 18.16 -15.26
N ILE A 146 -10.53 17.16 -14.56
CA ILE A 146 -11.45 17.32 -13.42
C ILE A 146 -10.76 17.02 -12.09
N THR A 147 -11.24 17.64 -11.02
CA THR A 147 -10.77 17.46 -9.64
C THR A 147 -11.98 17.38 -8.70
N GLU A 148 -11.74 17.24 -7.39
CA GLU A 148 -12.77 17.24 -6.33
C GLU A 148 -13.94 16.32 -6.64
N GLN A 149 -13.61 15.06 -6.97
CA GLN A 149 -14.61 14.06 -7.31
C GLN A 149 -15.30 13.59 -6.02
N GLU A 150 -16.64 13.62 -6.01
CA GLU A 150 -17.45 13.27 -4.85
C GLU A 150 -18.27 12.00 -5.10
N PHE A 151 -18.35 11.13 -4.10
CA PHE A 151 -19.15 9.92 -4.16
C PHE A 151 -20.66 10.23 -4.12
N ASP A 152 -21.48 9.24 -4.46
CA ASP A 152 -22.90 9.26 -4.10
C ASP A 152 -23.07 8.81 -2.64
N TYR A 153 -23.10 9.77 -1.69
CA TYR A 153 -23.15 9.46 -0.25
C TYR A 153 -24.42 8.73 0.18
N ASN A 154 -25.54 8.96 -0.50
CA ASN A 154 -26.79 8.21 -0.25
C ASN A 154 -26.63 6.73 -0.61
N TYR A 155 -26.00 6.45 -1.75
CA TYR A 155 -25.68 5.08 -2.14
C TYR A 155 -24.71 4.44 -1.14
N LEU A 156 -23.65 5.15 -0.72
CA LEU A 156 -22.72 4.62 0.28
C LEU A 156 -23.40 4.32 1.62
N LYS A 157 -24.35 5.16 2.03
CA LYS A 157 -25.18 4.93 3.22
C LYS A 157 -26.02 3.66 3.09
N GLN A 158 -26.64 3.41 1.93
CA GLN A 158 -27.35 2.14 1.67
C GLN A 158 -26.43 0.93 1.79
N ARG A 159 -25.18 1.02 1.28
CA ARG A 159 -24.20 -0.06 1.45
C ARG A 159 -23.82 -0.28 2.92
N LEU A 160 -23.69 0.78 3.70
CA LEU A 160 -23.45 0.69 5.14
C LEU A 160 -24.63 0.08 5.90
N ASP A 161 -25.88 0.39 5.50
CA ASP A 161 -27.07 -0.27 6.07
C ASP A 161 -27.05 -1.77 5.81
N GLU A 162 -26.71 -2.20 4.59
CA GLU A 162 -26.59 -3.63 4.30
C GLU A 162 -25.48 -4.29 5.13
N LEU A 163 -24.34 -3.63 5.24
CA LEU A 163 -23.20 -4.12 6.02
C LEU A 163 -23.53 -4.22 7.51
N SER A 164 -24.32 -3.29 8.08
CA SER A 164 -24.69 -3.35 9.51
C SER A 164 -25.52 -4.58 9.88
N HIS A 165 -26.19 -5.18 8.89
CA HIS A 165 -26.97 -6.41 9.09
C HIS A 165 -26.21 -7.67 8.65
N TYR A 166 -25.04 -7.51 8.03
CA TYR A 166 -24.22 -8.62 7.54
C TYR A 166 -23.53 -9.35 8.70
N LYS A 167 -23.56 -10.69 8.69
CA LYS A 167 -23.09 -11.52 9.81
C LYS A 167 -21.80 -12.28 9.53
N LEU A 168 -21.45 -12.47 8.26
CA LEU A 168 -20.20 -13.13 7.87
C LEU A 168 -19.05 -12.12 7.83
N ASP A 169 -17.84 -12.63 7.70
CA ASP A 169 -16.62 -11.83 7.71
C ASP A 169 -16.42 -10.96 6.44
N ALA A 170 -15.33 -10.20 6.44
CA ALA A 170 -14.93 -9.34 5.33
C ALA A 170 -14.64 -10.12 4.04
N LEU A 171 -14.18 -11.37 4.11
CA LEU A 171 -13.96 -12.19 2.92
C LEU A 171 -15.29 -12.45 2.21
N HIS A 172 -16.30 -12.92 2.95
CA HIS A 172 -17.61 -13.24 2.40
C HIS A 172 -18.33 -11.99 1.88
N TRP A 173 -18.27 -10.88 2.63
CA TRP A 173 -18.84 -9.61 2.18
C TRP A 173 -18.19 -9.13 0.88
N ASN A 174 -16.86 -9.10 0.82
CA ASN A 174 -16.12 -8.60 -0.34
C ASN A 174 -16.34 -9.48 -1.58
N LEU A 175 -16.45 -10.80 -1.42
CA LEU A 175 -16.84 -11.70 -2.52
C LEU A 175 -18.27 -11.40 -2.98
N ASN A 176 -19.21 -11.17 -2.06
CA ASN A 176 -20.58 -10.80 -2.41
C ASN A 176 -20.64 -9.44 -3.13
N GLU A 177 -19.85 -8.44 -2.72
CA GLU A 177 -19.70 -7.15 -3.43
C GLU A 177 -19.24 -7.36 -4.87
N LEU A 178 -18.20 -8.18 -5.07
CA LEU A 178 -17.66 -8.46 -6.40
C LEU A 178 -18.65 -9.24 -7.28
N ASN A 179 -19.36 -10.21 -6.70
CA ASN A 179 -20.28 -11.08 -7.43
C ASN A 179 -21.61 -10.40 -7.78
N LYS A 180 -22.16 -9.57 -6.88
CA LYS A 180 -23.52 -9.03 -7.03
C LYS A 180 -23.57 -7.55 -7.39
N ASN A 181 -22.61 -6.75 -6.90
CA ASN A 181 -22.70 -5.28 -6.97
C ASN A 181 -21.72 -4.68 -8.00
N LEU A 182 -20.61 -5.34 -8.29
CA LEU A 182 -19.54 -4.82 -9.17
C LEU A 182 -20.06 -4.36 -10.54
N LEU A 183 -20.93 -5.14 -11.18
CA LEU A 183 -21.48 -4.80 -12.50
C LEU A 183 -22.32 -3.52 -12.45
N ASN A 184 -23.19 -3.41 -11.45
CA ASN A 184 -24.02 -2.22 -11.24
C ASN A 184 -23.14 -0.98 -11.04
N ILE A 185 -22.08 -1.09 -10.23
CA ILE A 185 -21.17 0.03 -9.97
C ILE A 185 -20.34 0.40 -11.19
N ALA A 186 -19.96 -0.56 -12.03
CA ALA A 186 -19.27 -0.29 -13.29
C ALA A 186 -20.17 0.52 -14.25
N GLU A 187 -21.44 0.12 -14.39
CA GLU A 187 -22.42 0.82 -15.24
C GLU A 187 -22.74 2.23 -14.67
N LEU A 188 -22.93 2.36 -13.35
CA LEU A 188 -23.12 3.66 -12.69
C LEU A 188 -21.91 4.57 -12.88
N SER A 189 -20.69 4.05 -12.75
CA SER A 189 -19.46 4.80 -13.00
C SER A 189 -19.42 5.30 -14.45
N LYS A 190 -19.70 4.44 -15.43
CA LYS A 190 -19.77 4.82 -16.85
C LYS A 190 -20.79 5.93 -17.07
N PHE A 191 -21.99 5.78 -16.51
CA PHE A 191 -23.07 6.76 -16.63
C PHE A 191 -22.70 8.12 -16.01
N HIS A 192 -22.15 8.13 -14.80
CA HIS A 192 -21.84 9.38 -14.10
C HIS A 192 -20.65 10.11 -14.72
N TYR A 193 -19.61 9.44 -15.22
CA TYR A 193 -18.53 10.14 -15.93
C TYR A 193 -19.00 10.81 -17.22
N LYS A 194 -19.98 10.24 -17.95
CA LYS A 194 -20.63 10.96 -19.07
C LYS A 194 -21.33 12.23 -18.61
N LYS A 195 -22.03 12.18 -17.48
CA LYS A 195 -22.69 13.36 -16.90
C LYS A 195 -21.68 14.42 -16.45
N ILE A 196 -20.63 14.01 -15.75
CA ILE A 196 -19.55 14.89 -15.29
C ILE A 196 -18.88 15.56 -16.49
N SER A 197 -18.60 14.83 -17.57
CA SER A 197 -18.04 15.39 -18.81
C SER A 197 -18.92 16.51 -19.38
N LYS A 198 -20.24 16.26 -19.48
CA LYS A 198 -21.21 17.27 -19.96
C LYS A 198 -21.29 18.50 -19.04
N GLN A 199 -21.28 18.28 -17.73
CA GLN A 199 -21.41 19.36 -16.73
C GLN A 199 -20.16 20.23 -16.64
N THR A 200 -18.97 19.63 -16.76
CA THR A 200 -17.69 20.34 -16.62
C THR A 200 -17.12 20.83 -17.95
N GLY A 201 -17.63 20.34 -19.08
CA GLY A 201 -17.08 20.58 -20.41
C GLY A 201 -15.71 19.93 -20.65
N VAL A 202 -15.26 19.04 -19.75
CA VAL A 202 -13.98 18.32 -19.88
C VAL A 202 -14.19 17.03 -20.66
N GLU A 203 -13.39 16.82 -21.70
CA GLU A 203 -13.37 15.57 -22.46
C GLU A 203 -12.78 14.44 -21.58
N MET A 204 -13.51 13.33 -21.44
CA MET A 204 -13.05 12.14 -20.70
C MET A 204 -12.26 11.20 -21.60
N HIS A 205 -11.59 10.21 -21.01
CA HIS A 205 -11.06 9.11 -21.81
C HIS A 205 -12.17 8.36 -22.56
N GLY A 206 -11.82 7.76 -23.69
CA GLY A 206 -12.77 7.02 -24.53
C GLY A 206 -13.54 5.92 -23.77
N GLU A 207 -14.82 5.76 -24.12
CA GLU A 207 -15.74 4.81 -23.47
C GLU A 207 -15.38 3.34 -23.68
N GLN A 208 -14.60 3.03 -24.72
CA GLN A 208 -14.19 1.66 -25.03
C GLN A 208 -13.50 0.99 -23.85
N GLY A 209 -12.66 1.72 -23.10
CA GLY A 209 -11.90 1.15 -21.98
C GLY A 209 -12.78 0.65 -20.83
N ILE A 210 -13.84 1.39 -20.48
CA ILE A 210 -14.79 0.98 -19.43
C ILE A 210 -15.77 -0.07 -19.97
N SER A 211 -16.18 0.04 -21.24
CA SER A 211 -17.10 -0.92 -21.85
C SER A 211 -16.48 -2.32 -21.93
N LYS A 212 -15.21 -2.45 -22.35
CA LYS A 212 -14.48 -3.72 -22.32
C LYS A 212 -14.39 -4.33 -20.91
N ARG A 213 -14.23 -3.49 -19.87
CA ARG A 213 -14.20 -3.97 -18.48
C ARG A 213 -15.57 -4.47 -18.03
N ILE A 214 -16.63 -3.75 -18.37
CA ILE A 214 -18.01 -4.16 -18.11
C ILE A 214 -18.30 -5.51 -18.79
N GLU A 215 -17.89 -5.70 -20.04
CA GLU A 215 -18.04 -6.98 -20.76
C GLU A 215 -17.32 -8.13 -20.04
N VAL A 216 -16.08 -7.89 -19.58
CA VAL A 216 -15.33 -8.88 -18.76
C VAL A 216 -16.07 -9.23 -17.48
N ILE A 217 -16.64 -8.23 -16.78
CA ILE A 217 -17.38 -8.44 -15.53
C ILE A 217 -18.70 -9.19 -15.79
N LYS A 218 -19.40 -8.89 -16.90
CA LYS A 218 -20.64 -9.57 -17.31
C LYS A 218 -20.42 -11.05 -17.62
N ASP A 219 -19.28 -11.37 -18.22
CA ASP A 219 -18.95 -12.75 -18.62
C ASP A 219 -18.78 -13.65 -17.39
N SER A 220 -17.86 -13.32 -16.49
CA SER A 220 -17.79 -13.95 -15.17
C SER A 220 -16.84 -13.22 -14.22
N VAL A 221 -17.09 -13.38 -12.93
CA VAL A 221 -16.20 -12.91 -11.86
C VAL A 221 -14.83 -13.62 -11.93
N ASP A 222 -14.79 -14.89 -12.31
CA ASP A 222 -13.55 -15.65 -12.49
C ASP A 222 -12.67 -15.07 -13.62
N LYS A 223 -13.31 -14.60 -14.70
CA LYS A 223 -12.59 -13.90 -15.77
C LYS A 223 -12.11 -12.52 -15.33
N PHE A 224 -12.89 -11.79 -14.54
CA PHE A 224 -12.43 -10.55 -13.92
C PHE A 224 -11.23 -10.79 -12.99
N GLN A 225 -11.27 -11.85 -12.18
CA GLN A 225 -10.16 -12.28 -11.33
C GLN A 225 -8.92 -12.64 -12.15
N SER A 226 -9.06 -13.46 -13.18
CA SER A 226 -7.94 -13.91 -14.02
C SER A 226 -7.27 -12.74 -14.73
N ASN A 227 -8.05 -11.86 -15.35
CA ASN A 227 -7.55 -10.64 -15.98
C ASN A 227 -6.86 -9.71 -14.97
N SER A 228 -7.40 -9.59 -13.76
CA SER A 228 -6.78 -8.79 -12.71
C SER A 228 -5.42 -9.34 -12.29
N ARG A 229 -5.30 -10.67 -12.13
CA ARG A 229 -4.03 -11.33 -11.78
C ARG A 229 -2.95 -11.12 -12.85
N GLU A 230 -3.32 -11.18 -14.12
CA GLU A 230 -2.41 -10.86 -15.22
C GLU A 230 -1.92 -9.41 -15.18
N LEU A 231 -2.84 -8.46 -14.90
CA LEU A 231 -2.50 -7.05 -14.73
C LEU A 231 -1.61 -6.81 -13.51
N ALA A 232 -1.87 -7.50 -12.40
CA ALA A 232 -1.06 -7.42 -11.17
C ALA A 232 0.35 -7.97 -11.39
N SER A 233 0.47 -9.14 -12.02
CA SER A 233 1.77 -9.72 -12.43
C SER A 233 2.53 -8.79 -13.40
N SER A 234 1.82 -8.19 -14.35
CA SER A 234 2.42 -7.23 -15.28
C SER A 234 2.86 -5.93 -14.59
N ALA A 235 2.09 -5.43 -13.62
CA ALA A 235 2.45 -4.27 -12.81
C ALA A 235 3.71 -4.54 -11.97
N GLN A 236 3.77 -5.70 -11.31
CA GLN A 236 4.94 -6.15 -10.57
C GLN A 236 6.20 -6.21 -11.46
N LYS A 237 6.08 -6.72 -12.70
CA LYS A 237 7.19 -6.75 -13.66
C LYS A 237 7.68 -5.34 -14.02
N ARG A 238 6.77 -4.38 -14.20
CA ARG A 238 7.13 -2.97 -14.48
C ARG A 238 7.79 -2.33 -13.27
N GLU A 239 7.22 -2.50 -12.08
CA GLU A 239 7.72 -1.91 -10.82
C GLU A 239 9.12 -2.41 -10.49
N TYR A 240 9.39 -3.71 -10.68
CA TYR A 240 10.72 -4.30 -10.56
C TYR A 240 11.77 -3.63 -11.48
N GLN A 241 11.38 -3.23 -12.69
CA GLN A 241 12.27 -2.59 -13.67
C GLN A 241 12.49 -1.10 -13.37
N THR A 242 11.66 -0.48 -12.55
CA THR A 242 11.74 0.95 -12.23
C THR A 242 12.56 1.20 -10.97
N ILE A 243 13.49 2.16 -11.05
CA ILE A 243 14.16 2.75 -9.88
C ILE A 243 13.24 3.85 -9.36
N GLN A 244 12.78 3.75 -8.11
CA GLN A 244 11.92 4.75 -7.49
C GLN A 244 12.79 5.69 -6.65
N PRO A 245 12.76 7.02 -6.90
CA PRO A 245 13.56 7.98 -6.12
C PRO A 245 13.25 8.01 -4.62
N LYS A 246 12.07 7.52 -4.21
CA LYS A 246 11.67 7.38 -2.80
C LYS A 246 12.24 6.12 -2.12
N GLU A 247 13.04 5.34 -2.83
CA GLU A 247 13.71 4.14 -2.34
C GLU A 247 15.22 4.33 -2.53
N SER A 248 15.98 4.40 -1.43
CA SER A 248 17.45 4.36 -1.48
C SER A 248 17.91 2.90 -1.42
N VAL A 249 17.87 2.23 -2.57
CA VAL A 249 18.11 0.79 -2.69
C VAL A 249 19.60 0.46 -2.77
N ILE A 250 20.04 -0.53 -1.98
CA ILE A 250 21.40 -1.08 -1.96
C ILE A 250 21.45 -2.45 -2.65
N GLU A 251 20.57 -3.36 -2.24
CA GLU A 251 20.52 -4.74 -2.72
C GLU A 251 19.66 -4.95 -3.97
N GLU A 252 19.55 -6.20 -4.42
CA GLU A 252 18.68 -6.54 -5.55
C GLU A 252 17.20 -6.52 -5.15
N LYS A 253 16.40 -5.80 -5.97
CA LYS A 253 14.93 -5.92 -5.95
C LYS A 253 14.50 -7.37 -6.17
N ALA A 254 13.35 -7.73 -5.63
CA ALA A 254 12.74 -9.02 -5.88
C ALA A 254 11.24 -8.93 -6.14
N THR A 255 10.70 -9.95 -6.78
CA THR A 255 9.25 -10.17 -6.82
C THR A 255 8.88 -11.18 -5.73
N ILE A 256 7.83 -10.91 -4.97
CA ILE A 256 7.23 -11.86 -4.04
C ILE A 256 5.83 -12.26 -4.51
N THR A 257 5.56 -13.56 -4.51
CA THR A 257 4.23 -14.13 -4.73
C THR A 257 3.76 -14.77 -3.43
N ILE A 258 2.68 -14.27 -2.86
CA ILE A 258 2.09 -14.77 -1.62
C ILE A 258 0.89 -15.64 -1.99
N LYS A 259 0.85 -16.87 -1.49
CA LYS A 259 -0.31 -17.76 -1.63
C LYS A 259 -1.01 -17.91 -0.29
N ASN A 260 -2.31 -17.67 -0.23
CA ASN A 260 -3.08 -17.98 0.99
C ASN A 260 -3.55 -19.45 1.00
N TYR A 261 -3.96 -19.92 2.17
CA TYR A 261 -4.46 -21.30 2.35
C TYR A 261 -5.74 -21.62 1.54
N LEU A 262 -6.49 -20.59 1.13
CA LEU A 262 -7.70 -20.70 0.29
C LEU A 262 -7.39 -20.68 -1.22
N GLY A 263 -6.11 -20.70 -1.62
CA GLY A 263 -5.71 -20.72 -3.04
C GLY A 263 -5.67 -19.35 -3.73
N GLY A 264 -5.83 -18.25 -3.00
CA GLY A 264 -5.62 -16.88 -3.47
C GLY A 264 -4.12 -16.56 -3.67
N PHE A 265 -3.82 -15.72 -4.67
CA PHE A 265 -2.47 -15.25 -4.98
C PHE A 265 -2.38 -13.73 -4.88
N TYR A 266 -1.30 -13.23 -4.29
CA TYR A 266 -1.02 -11.81 -4.17
C TYR A 266 0.39 -11.51 -4.68
N TYR A 267 0.48 -10.59 -5.63
CA TYR A 267 1.73 -10.22 -6.29
C TYR A 267 2.23 -8.87 -5.78
N PHE A 268 3.42 -8.87 -5.17
CA PHE A 268 4.09 -7.67 -4.66
C PHE A 268 5.56 -7.62 -5.11
N THR A 269 6.16 -6.45 -5.05
CA THR A 269 7.61 -6.27 -5.11
C THR A 269 8.17 -6.12 -3.70
N VAL A 270 9.41 -6.53 -3.54
CA VAL A 270 10.25 -6.23 -2.37
C VAL A 270 11.40 -5.38 -2.88
N ASP A 271 11.65 -4.25 -2.23
CA ASP A 271 12.66 -3.29 -2.69
C ASP A 271 14.07 -3.87 -2.60
N GLU A 272 14.32 -4.66 -1.56
CA GLU A 272 15.59 -5.34 -1.35
C GLU A 272 15.38 -6.73 -0.74
N VAL A 273 16.13 -7.70 -1.24
CA VAL A 273 16.24 -9.01 -0.60
C VAL A 273 17.69 -9.30 -0.31
N LEU A 274 18.00 -9.49 0.98
CA LEU A 274 19.33 -9.83 1.45
C LEU A 274 19.31 -11.23 2.07
N LEU A 275 20.28 -12.07 1.68
CA LEU A 275 20.54 -13.34 2.34
C LEU A 275 21.81 -13.21 3.19
N ASN A 276 21.66 -13.32 4.52
CA ASN A 276 22.78 -13.24 5.47
C ASN A 276 22.69 -14.38 6.48
N ASN A 277 23.77 -15.14 6.67
CA ASN A 277 23.85 -16.27 7.62
C ASN A 277 22.67 -17.26 7.52
N ASN A 278 22.24 -17.58 6.29
CA ASN A 278 21.09 -18.45 5.98
C ASN A 278 19.72 -17.88 6.45
N SER A 279 19.65 -16.59 6.81
CA SER A 279 18.43 -15.83 7.06
C SER A 279 18.14 -14.86 5.93
N LEU A 280 16.86 -14.76 5.54
CA LEU A 280 16.37 -13.93 4.45
C LEU A 280 15.74 -12.64 4.98
N PHE A 281 16.26 -11.48 4.59
CA PHE A 281 15.66 -10.19 4.93
C PHE A 281 14.81 -9.72 3.76
N LEU A 282 13.52 -9.49 4.01
CA LEU A 282 12.58 -8.91 3.05
C LEU A 282 12.44 -7.43 3.36
N ILE A 283 13.23 -6.60 2.69
CA ILE A 283 13.42 -5.19 3.03
C ILE A 283 12.54 -4.32 2.12
N GLU A 284 11.57 -3.63 2.73
CA GLU A 284 10.86 -2.51 2.12
C GLU A 284 11.58 -1.21 2.48
N LYS A 285 11.89 -0.37 1.49
CA LYS A 285 12.61 0.89 1.68
C LYS A 285 11.68 2.08 1.66
N LYS A 286 11.95 3.04 2.56
CA LYS A 286 11.41 4.40 2.49
C LYS A 286 12.53 5.40 2.68
N HIS A 287 12.56 6.43 1.83
CA HIS A 287 13.61 7.43 1.82
C HIS A 287 13.06 8.83 2.07
N SER A 288 13.84 9.65 2.78
CA SER A 288 13.65 11.10 2.81
C SER A 288 14.90 11.85 2.34
N GLU A 289 14.68 12.74 1.39
CA GLU A 289 15.69 13.69 0.90
C GLU A 289 15.84 14.89 1.85
N ASN A 290 14.73 15.36 2.43
CA ASN A 290 14.65 16.68 3.07
C ASN A 290 14.33 16.64 4.58
N SER A 291 14.00 15.48 5.14
CA SER A 291 13.67 15.32 6.56
C SER A 291 14.49 14.20 7.18
N LEU A 292 14.61 14.19 8.51
CA LEU A 292 15.32 13.15 9.26
C LEU A 292 14.69 11.76 9.06
N VAL A 293 13.38 11.70 8.87
CA VAL A 293 12.63 10.45 8.73
C VAL A 293 11.70 10.56 7.51
N PRO A 294 11.47 9.48 6.74
CA PRO A 294 10.41 9.43 5.73
C PRO A 294 9.04 9.87 6.28
N SER A 295 8.14 10.28 5.38
CA SER A 295 6.82 10.74 5.82
C SER A 295 6.05 9.63 6.53
N ILE A 296 5.20 9.98 7.48
CA ILE A 296 4.39 8.98 8.21
C ILE A 296 3.50 8.15 7.26
N ALA A 297 3.04 8.75 6.16
CA ALA A 297 2.25 8.05 5.15
C ALA A 297 3.08 7.02 4.37
N ASP A 298 4.34 7.35 4.03
CA ASP A 298 5.30 6.41 3.42
C ASP A 298 5.62 5.24 4.37
N ILE A 299 5.79 5.53 5.67
CA ILE A 299 6.05 4.51 6.70
C ILE A 299 4.86 3.56 6.82
N LYS A 300 3.64 4.10 6.99
CA LYS A 300 2.41 3.30 7.12
C LYS A 300 2.11 2.45 5.89
N ASP A 301 2.40 2.98 4.70
CA ASP A 301 2.34 2.21 3.45
C ASP A 301 3.26 0.97 3.50
N GLY A 302 4.50 1.14 3.98
CA GLY A 302 5.43 0.04 4.22
C GLY A 302 4.95 -0.94 5.30
N LEU A 303 4.36 -0.44 6.39
CA LEU A 303 3.84 -1.28 7.47
C LEU A 303 2.69 -2.20 7.00
N VAL A 304 1.86 -1.78 6.04
CA VAL A 304 0.84 -2.68 5.46
C VAL A 304 1.46 -3.90 4.80
N LYS A 305 2.62 -3.76 4.14
CA LYS A 305 3.37 -4.92 3.64
C LYS A 305 3.97 -5.73 4.79
N MET A 306 4.45 -5.07 5.84
CA MET A 306 5.00 -5.76 7.02
C MET A 306 3.97 -6.63 7.74
N ILE A 307 2.69 -6.22 7.79
CA ILE A 307 1.58 -7.07 8.29
C ILE A 307 1.60 -8.44 7.59
N LEU A 308 1.81 -8.46 6.27
CA LEU A 308 1.88 -9.72 5.53
C LEU A 308 3.19 -10.44 5.83
N TYR A 309 4.31 -9.74 5.74
CA TYR A 309 5.64 -10.35 5.78
C TYR A 309 5.94 -10.97 7.14
N SER A 310 5.47 -10.39 8.24
CA SER A 310 5.65 -10.94 9.60
C SER A 310 4.82 -12.17 9.89
N ASN A 311 3.91 -12.54 8.98
CA ASN A 311 2.97 -13.64 9.16
C ASN A 311 3.18 -14.78 8.15
N PHE A 312 4.29 -14.79 7.42
CA PHE A 312 4.64 -15.94 6.59
C PHE A 312 5.19 -17.08 7.47
N PRO A 313 4.58 -18.28 7.51
CA PRO A 313 5.19 -19.43 8.15
C PRO A 313 6.38 -19.95 7.36
N GLU A 314 6.35 -19.79 6.03
CA GLU A 314 7.35 -20.31 5.10
C GLU A 314 7.66 -19.29 4.01
N VAL A 315 8.95 -19.06 3.78
CA VAL A 315 9.45 -18.27 2.64
C VAL A 315 10.48 -19.08 1.87
N MET A 316 10.31 -19.11 0.55
CA MET A 316 11.13 -19.87 -0.37
C MET A 316 11.79 -18.96 -1.41
N VAL A 317 13.08 -19.17 -1.65
CA VAL A 317 13.84 -18.52 -2.72
C VAL A 317 14.49 -19.61 -3.56
N ALA A 318 14.20 -19.62 -4.86
CA ALA A 318 14.73 -20.61 -5.82
C ALA A 318 14.57 -22.08 -5.35
N GLY A 319 13.44 -22.43 -4.72
CA GLY A 319 13.16 -23.79 -4.26
C GLY A 319 13.66 -24.14 -2.86
N LYS A 320 14.41 -23.26 -2.20
CA LYS A 320 14.95 -23.49 -0.84
C LYS A 320 14.22 -22.61 0.19
N PHE A 321 13.88 -23.21 1.33
CA PHE A 321 13.29 -22.50 2.47
C PHE A 321 14.33 -21.72 3.26
N TYR A 322 13.93 -20.54 3.74
CA TYR A 322 14.74 -19.69 4.59
C TYR A 322 13.93 -19.18 5.78
N PRO A 323 14.48 -19.19 7.00
CA PRO A 323 14.04 -18.26 8.04
C PRO A 323 14.08 -16.85 7.48
N HIS A 324 13.03 -16.06 7.71
CA HIS A 324 12.96 -14.70 7.18
C HIS A 324 12.72 -13.66 8.27
N HIS A 325 13.14 -12.44 7.95
CA HIS A 325 12.99 -11.25 8.76
C HIS A 325 12.31 -10.16 7.91
N PRO A 326 11.03 -9.85 8.19
CA PRO A 326 10.38 -8.67 7.63
C PRO A 326 11.18 -7.44 8.04
N THR A 327 11.47 -6.56 7.09
CA THR A 327 12.30 -5.40 7.37
C THR A 327 11.72 -4.15 6.74
N LEU A 328 11.58 -3.08 7.53
CA LEU A 328 11.26 -1.74 7.05
C LEU A 328 12.51 -0.87 7.22
N GLY A 329 13.21 -0.65 6.10
CA GLY A 329 14.44 0.13 6.07
C GLY A 329 14.17 1.60 5.77
N LEU A 330 14.23 2.45 6.79
CA LEU A 330 14.11 3.90 6.65
C LEU A 330 15.49 4.50 6.39
N THR A 331 15.56 5.47 5.48
CA THR A 331 16.81 6.14 5.13
C THR A 331 16.61 7.63 4.99
N SER A 332 17.63 8.41 5.33
CA SER A 332 17.64 9.86 5.14
C SER A 332 19.04 10.38 4.83
N LYS A 333 19.17 11.46 4.05
CA LYS A 333 20.44 12.20 3.89
C LYS A 333 20.75 13.13 5.07
N ASN A 334 19.76 13.39 5.91
CA ASN A 334 19.84 14.33 7.02
C ASN A 334 20.11 13.63 8.36
N VAL A 335 20.06 12.31 8.39
CA VAL A 335 20.48 11.50 9.54
C VAL A 335 21.96 11.21 9.45
N ARG A 336 22.63 11.21 10.60
CA ARG A 336 23.95 10.68 10.86
C ARG A 336 23.79 9.42 11.70
N GLU A 337 24.65 8.43 11.44
CA GLU A 337 24.64 7.14 12.15
C GLU A 337 23.38 6.30 11.83
N GLN A 338 23.06 5.35 12.71
CA GLN A 338 21.95 4.42 12.57
C GLN A 338 21.29 4.15 13.92
N CYS A 339 20.01 3.77 13.88
CA CYS A 339 19.33 3.11 14.98
C CYS A 339 18.34 2.08 14.44
N HIS A 340 17.95 1.12 15.27
CA HIS A 340 17.03 0.06 14.89
C HIS A 340 16.16 -0.45 16.04
N THR A 341 15.31 -1.42 15.73
CA THR A 341 14.27 -1.96 16.62
C THR A 341 14.79 -2.57 17.92
N LEU A 342 16.06 -3.00 17.95
CA LEU A 342 16.71 -3.55 19.15
C LEU A 342 17.69 -2.57 19.79
N SER A 343 17.72 -1.31 19.35
CA SER A 343 18.54 -0.28 20.01
C SER A 343 18.04 -0.04 21.44
N THR A 344 18.98 0.11 22.37
CA THR A 344 18.71 0.40 23.78
C THR A 344 18.21 1.83 23.99
N GLU A 345 17.66 2.13 25.16
CA GLU A 345 17.22 3.50 25.49
C GLU A 345 18.39 4.49 25.46
N GLU A 346 19.57 4.07 25.88
CA GLU A 346 20.80 4.88 25.84
C GLU A 346 21.24 5.15 24.39
N GLU A 347 21.24 4.13 23.54
CA GLU A 347 21.56 4.25 22.11
C GLU A 347 20.59 5.19 21.40
N LEU A 348 19.29 5.04 21.65
CA LEU A 348 18.27 5.91 21.08
C LEU A 348 18.40 7.35 21.59
N THR A 349 18.65 7.55 22.88
CA THR A 349 18.86 8.88 23.47
C THR A 349 20.05 9.59 22.82
N SER A 350 21.17 8.88 22.66
CA SER A 350 22.35 9.39 21.96
C SER A 350 22.03 9.74 20.50
N PHE A 351 21.42 8.80 19.77
CA PHE A 351 21.02 8.99 18.37
C PHE A 351 20.12 10.22 18.16
N PHE A 352 19.11 10.40 19.02
CA PHE A 352 18.18 11.54 18.94
C PHE A 352 18.87 12.87 19.21
N SER A 353 19.78 12.89 20.19
CA SER A 353 20.58 14.07 20.52
C SER A 353 21.50 14.46 19.35
N THR A 354 22.27 13.50 18.84
CA THR A 354 23.21 13.71 17.71
C THR A 354 22.51 14.25 16.46
N ASN A 355 21.28 13.79 16.21
CA ASN A 355 20.50 14.16 15.04
C ASN A 355 19.50 15.31 15.27
N ASN A 356 19.50 15.93 16.46
CA ASN A 356 18.61 17.03 16.83
C ASN A 356 17.12 16.72 16.61
N PHE A 357 16.66 15.54 17.02
CA PHE A 357 15.25 15.18 16.93
C PHE A 357 14.40 16.05 17.86
N THR A 358 13.21 16.44 17.39
CA THR A 358 12.18 16.99 18.29
C THR A 358 11.60 15.88 19.15
N ASN A 359 11.13 16.20 20.36
CA ASN A 359 10.49 15.23 21.26
C ASN A 359 9.36 14.45 20.56
N LYS A 360 8.54 15.14 19.75
CA LYS A 360 7.46 14.50 18.99
C LYS A 360 7.99 13.51 17.95
N ALA A 361 9.02 13.88 17.19
CA ALA A 361 9.61 12.99 16.19
C ALA A 361 10.32 11.79 16.83
N ALA A 362 11.03 12.01 17.95
CA ALA A 362 11.67 10.95 18.72
C ALA A 362 10.63 9.97 19.27
N GLN A 363 9.53 10.46 19.86
CA GLN A 363 8.44 9.60 20.33
C GLN A 363 7.82 8.79 19.20
N SER A 364 7.53 9.41 18.04
CA SER A 364 6.97 8.67 16.90
C SER A 364 7.91 7.59 16.36
N LEU A 365 9.23 7.81 16.38
CA LEU A 365 10.19 6.77 16.00
C LEU A 365 10.28 5.64 17.04
N GLN A 366 10.21 5.97 18.33
CA GLN A 366 10.15 4.98 19.41
C GLN A 366 8.87 4.13 19.33
N ASP A 367 7.73 4.75 19.06
CA ASP A 367 6.45 4.03 18.86
C ASP A 367 6.55 3.07 17.66
N LEU A 368 7.22 3.50 16.57
CA LEU A 368 7.51 2.65 15.43
C LEU A 368 8.40 1.45 15.81
N PHE A 369 9.49 1.67 16.55
CA PHE A 369 10.35 0.57 17.00
C PHE A 369 9.63 -0.37 17.98
N ASN A 370 8.75 0.15 18.84
CA ASN A 370 7.88 -0.66 19.67
C ASN A 370 6.94 -1.55 18.83
N GLU A 371 6.39 -1.03 17.75
CA GLU A 371 5.61 -1.83 16.80
C GLU A 371 6.47 -2.90 16.13
N GLY A 372 7.70 -2.56 15.76
CA GLY A 372 8.68 -3.51 15.24
C GLY A 372 8.91 -4.67 16.21
N ARG A 373 9.15 -4.38 17.48
CA ARG A 373 9.34 -5.38 18.55
C ARG A 373 8.12 -6.28 18.72
N LYS A 374 6.91 -5.70 18.85
CA LYS A 374 5.66 -6.45 19.05
C LYS A 374 5.33 -7.40 17.91
N ASN A 375 5.73 -7.05 16.69
CA ASN A 375 5.38 -7.79 15.47
C ASN A 375 6.56 -8.54 14.85
N ASN A 376 7.71 -8.59 15.52
CA ASN A 376 8.93 -9.21 15.04
C ASN A 376 9.37 -8.70 13.65
N ILE A 377 9.41 -7.38 13.49
CA ILE A 377 9.86 -6.68 12.29
C ILE A 377 11.15 -5.94 12.61
N VAL A 378 12.13 -6.05 11.72
CA VAL A 378 13.34 -5.22 11.78
C VAL A 378 13.02 -3.87 11.18
N ILE A 379 12.92 -2.85 12.01
CA ILE A 379 12.80 -1.46 11.56
C ILE A 379 14.09 -0.75 11.90
N PHE A 380 14.66 -0.04 10.93
CA PHE A 380 15.86 0.76 11.13
C PHE A 380 15.77 2.11 10.43
N LEU A 381 16.54 3.07 10.93
CA LEU A 381 16.78 4.37 10.32
C LEU A 381 18.29 4.58 10.19
N MET A 382 18.77 4.91 9.00
CA MET A 382 20.20 5.11 8.77
C MET A 382 20.50 6.27 7.80
N ASP A 383 21.73 6.79 7.88
CA ASP A 383 22.28 7.69 6.87
C ASP A 383 22.35 7.00 5.49
N SER A 384 21.54 7.48 4.55
CA SER A 384 21.50 6.99 3.16
C SER A 384 22.83 7.14 2.41
N ARG A 385 23.75 8.00 2.87
CA ARG A 385 25.08 8.20 2.26
C ARG A 385 26.09 7.15 2.69
N THR A 386 25.76 6.31 3.68
CA THR A 386 26.66 5.29 4.23
C THR A 386 26.04 3.90 4.10
N PRO A 387 26.02 3.30 2.88
CA PRO A 387 25.35 2.01 2.63
C PRO A 387 25.79 0.85 3.52
N LYS A 388 27.05 0.86 3.99
CA LYS A 388 27.59 -0.18 4.88
C LYS A 388 26.82 -0.33 6.19
N LEU A 389 26.15 0.74 6.67
CA LEU A 389 25.35 0.71 7.89
C LEU A 389 24.24 -0.35 7.84
N GLN A 390 23.69 -0.65 6.67
CA GLN A 390 22.68 -1.70 6.55
C GLN A 390 23.22 -3.08 6.96
N ASN A 391 24.44 -3.42 6.53
CA ASN A 391 25.04 -4.71 6.85
C ASN A 391 25.44 -4.77 8.33
N GLU A 392 25.89 -3.65 8.90
CA GLU A 392 26.18 -3.52 10.34
C GLU A 392 24.90 -3.75 11.17
N ILE A 393 23.81 -3.06 10.84
CA ILE A 393 22.48 -3.23 11.49
C ILE A 393 22.00 -4.67 11.42
N ILE A 394 22.10 -5.29 10.24
CA ILE A 394 21.61 -6.66 10.03
C ILE A 394 22.47 -7.67 10.79
N GLY A 395 23.79 -7.46 10.83
CA GLY A 395 24.71 -8.28 11.64
C GLY A 395 24.39 -8.18 13.12
N GLU A 396 24.32 -6.96 13.65
CA GLU A 396 23.98 -6.66 15.04
C GLU A 396 22.61 -7.23 15.44
N PHE A 397 21.60 -7.09 14.58
CA PHE A 397 20.28 -7.66 14.82
C PHE A 397 20.33 -9.19 14.97
N LEU A 398 21.10 -9.88 14.13
CA LEU A 398 21.24 -11.34 14.20
C LEU A 398 22.04 -11.79 15.43
N GLU A 399 22.97 -10.97 15.93
CA GLU A 399 23.73 -11.24 17.16
C GLU A 399 22.83 -11.10 18.38
N ARG A 400 22.17 -9.93 18.55
CA ARG A 400 21.28 -9.63 19.69
C ARG A 400 20.05 -10.55 19.78
N ARG A 401 19.70 -11.28 18.72
CA ARG A 401 18.60 -12.25 18.72
C ARG A 401 18.98 -13.65 19.20
N LYS A 402 20.27 -13.94 19.28
CA LYS A 402 20.79 -15.22 19.82
C LYS A 402 20.90 -15.18 21.33
N GLU A 403 21.02 -13.98 21.89
CA GLU A 403 20.88 -13.64 23.31
C GLU A 403 19.41 -13.65 23.72
#